data_AF-A0A366EDK7-F1
#
_entry.id   AF-A0A366EDK7-F1
#
_cell.length_a   1.000
_cell.length_b   1.000
_cell.length_c   1.000
_cell.angle_alpha   90.00
_cell.angle_beta   90.00
_cell.angle_gamma   90.00
#
_symmetry.space_group_name_H-M   'P 1'
#
loop_
_entity.id
_entity.type
_entity.pdbx_description
1 polymer ?
#
loop_
_entity_poly.entity_id
_entity_poly.type
_entity_poly.pdbx_seq_one_letter_code
_entity_poly.pdbx_strand_id
1 'polypeptide(L)'
;MDLTMIQIILVIIVAFLAGIEGILDEFHFHQPIIACTLIGLVTGNLVPCLILGGTLQLIALGWANIGAAVAPDAALASVASAIYSSNCM
;
A
#
# COMPACT_ATOMS: atom_id res chain seq x y z
N MET A 1 14.23 -3.36 11.11
CA MET A 1 15.15 -2.34 10.55
C MET A 1 14.87 -1.02 11.25
N ASP A 2 15.88 -0.29 11.72
CA ASP A 2 15.69 1.05 12.26
C ASP A 2 15.32 2.00 11.11
N LEU A 3 14.04 2.40 11.03
CA LEU A 3 13.62 3.39 10.04
C LEU A 3 14.29 4.73 10.37
N THR A 4 14.98 5.29 9.38
CA THR A 4 15.51 6.65 9.50
C THR A 4 14.35 7.64 9.47
N MET A 5 14.49 8.79 10.15
CA MET A 5 13.44 9.83 10.18
C MET A 5 12.98 10.25 8.77
N ILE A 6 13.91 10.26 7.80
CA ILE A 6 13.63 10.57 6.39
C ILE A 6 12.70 9.52 5.76
N GLN A 7 12.91 8.23 6.02
CA GLN A 7 12.04 7.17 5.50
C GLN A 7 10.62 7.25 6.08
N ILE A 8 10.49 7.62 7.37
CA ILE A 8 9.18 7.78 8.01
C ILE A 8 8.38 8.89 7.32
N ILE A 9 9.01 10.04 7.04
CA ILE A 9 8.36 11.13 6.28
C ILE A 9 7.93 10.65 4.89
N LEU A 10 8.78 9.92 4.17
CA LEU A 10 8.48 9.41 2.83
C LEU A 10 7.31 8.41 2.84
N VAL A 11 7.26 7.48 3.80
CA VAL A 11 6.15 6.53 3.95
C VAL A 11 4.84 7.25 4.23
N ILE A 12 4.85 8.29 5.08
CA ILE A 12 3.65 9.08 5.38
C ILE A 12 3.11 9.79 4.13
N ILE A 13 4.00 10.37 3.32
CA ILE A 13 3.60 11.04 2.07
C ILE A 13 2.97 10.04 1.09
N VAL A 14 3.57 8.86 0.91
CA VAL A 14 3.04 7.80 0.04
C VAL A 14 1.70 7.27 0.55
N ALA A 15 1.58 7.03 1.87
CA ALA A 15 0.35 6.56 2.49
C ALA A 15 -0.79 7.59 2.38
N PHE A 16 -0.47 8.88 2.51
CA PHE A 16 -1.44 9.96 2.35
C PHE A 16 -1.96 10.05 0.91
N LEU A 17 -1.05 9.94 -0.07
CA LEU A 17 -1.41 9.98 -1.49
C LEU A 17 -2.28 8.77 -1.88
N ALA A 18 -1.92 7.56 -1.41
CA ALA A 18 -2.72 6.35 -1.63
C ALA A 18 -4.08 6.39 -0.92
N GLY A 19 -4.20 7.08 0.21
CA GLY A 19 -5.46 7.24 0.95
C GLY A 19 -6.47 8.17 0.28
N ILE A 20 -6.01 9.31 -0.28
CA ILE A 20 -6.90 10.20 -1.04
C ILE A 20 -7.43 9.50 -2.30
N GLU A 21 -6.57 8.73 -2.95
CA GLU A 21 -6.89 7.97 -4.16
C GLU A 21 -7.83 6.78 -3.92
N GLY A 22 -7.99 6.31 -2.68
CA GLY A 22 -8.97 5.28 -2.33
C GLY A 22 -10.43 5.70 -2.58
N ILE A 23 -10.70 7.01 -2.62
CA ILE A 23 -12.04 7.58 -2.85
C ILE A 23 -12.14 8.21 -4.24
N LEU A 24 -11.07 8.83 -4.73
CA LEU A 24 -11.07 9.51 -6.02
C LEU A 24 -11.04 8.53 -7.21
N ASP A 25 -10.52 7.31 -7.01
CA ASP A 25 -10.55 6.15 -7.92
C ASP A 25 -10.20 6.47 -9.40
N GLU A 26 -9.41 7.52 -9.65
CA GLU A 26 -9.17 8.07 -10.98
C GLU A 26 -7.80 7.65 -11.56
N PHE A 27 -6.78 7.52 -10.70
CA PHE A 27 -5.45 7.06 -11.14
C PHE A 27 -5.09 5.64 -10.66
N HIS A 28 -6.04 4.93 -10.04
CA HIS A 28 -5.88 3.57 -9.52
C HIS A 28 -4.70 3.38 -8.54
N PHE A 29 -4.19 4.45 -7.90
CA PHE A 29 -3.11 4.34 -6.89
C PHE A 29 -3.54 3.55 -5.63
N HIS A 30 -4.84 3.32 -5.45
CA HIS A 30 -5.39 2.41 -4.45
C HIS A 30 -4.98 0.95 -4.66
N GLN A 31 -4.58 0.55 -5.88
CA GLN A 31 -4.23 -0.85 -6.15
C GLN A 31 -3.10 -1.31 -5.22
N PRO A 32 -3.30 -2.40 -4.46
CA PRO A 32 -2.36 -2.85 -3.45
C PRO A 32 -0.97 -3.20 -4.02
N ILE A 33 -0.85 -3.56 -5.31
CA ILE A 33 0.45 -3.73 -5.97
C ILE A 33 1.24 -2.41 -5.99
N ILE A 34 0.59 -1.32 -6.36
CA ILE A 34 1.25 -0.01 -6.51
C ILE A 34 1.61 0.53 -5.12
N ALA A 35 0.69 0.44 -4.16
CA ALA A 35 0.95 0.87 -2.79
C ALA A 35 2.08 0.07 -2.11
N CYS A 36 2.05 -1.27 -2.19
CA CYS A 36 3.12 -2.10 -1.60
C CYS A 36 4.48 -1.87 -2.28
N THR A 37 4.52 -1.67 -3.60
CA THR A 37 5.79 -1.47 -4.33
C THR A 37 6.42 -0.12 -4.02
N LEU A 38 5.63 0.96 -3.91
CA LEU A 38 6.12 2.28 -3.51
C LEU A 38 6.69 2.26 -2.08
N ILE A 39 6.08 1.49 -1.18
CA ILE A 39 6.55 1.39 0.21
C ILE A 39 7.80 0.52 0.30
N GLY A 40 7.86 -0.59 -0.45
CA GLY A 40 9.06 -1.42 -0.59
C GLY A 40 10.25 -0.68 -1.19
N LEU A 41 10.01 0.29 -2.07
CA LEU A 41 11.03 1.22 -2.59
C LEU A 41 11.58 2.14 -1.49
N VAL A 42 10.72 2.65 -0.59
CA VAL A 42 11.13 3.53 0.51
C VAL A 42 11.82 2.76 1.64
N THR A 43 11.37 1.54 1.95
CA THR A 43 11.95 0.70 3.01
C THR A 43 13.16 -0.13 2.53
N GLY A 44 13.45 -0.13 1.23
CA GLY A 44 14.62 -0.83 0.65
C GLY A 44 14.44 -2.34 0.47
N ASN A 45 13.24 -2.87 0.70
CA ASN A 45 12.94 -4.30 0.56
C ASN A 45 11.86 -4.53 -0.52
N LEU A 46 12.27 -4.40 -1.79
CA LEU A 46 11.36 -4.48 -2.94
C LEU A 46 10.73 -5.86 -3.13
N VAL A 47 11.53 -6.92 -3.08
CA VAL A 47 11.10 -8.28 -3.43
C VAL A 47 9.95 -8.79 -2.57
N PRO A 48 10.03 -8.77 -1.22
CA PRO A 48 8.93 -9.23 -0.38
C PRO A 48 7.70 -8.32 -0.50
N CYS A 49 7.88 -7.00 -0.63
CA CYS A 49 6.75 -6.08 -0.79
C CYS A 49 6.04 -6.27 -2.13
N LEU A 50 6.75 -6.62 -3.20
CA LEU A 50 6.17 -6.85 -4.52
C LEU A 50 5.37 -8.17 -4.56
N ILE A 51 5.88 -9.22 -3.92
CA ILE A 51 5.15 -10.49 -3.76
C ILE A 51 3.88 -10.28 -2.93
N LEU A 52 3.99 -9.52 -1.83
CA LEU A 52 2.88 -9.26 -0.91
C LEU A 52 1.82 -8.33 -1.54
N GLY A 53 2.22 -7.35 -2.35
CA GLY A 53 1.32 -6.54 -3.17
C GLY A 53 0.59 -7.38 -4.22
N GLY A 54 1.31 -8.30 -4.87
CA GLY A 54 0.74 -9.24 -5.82
C GLY A 54 -0.32 -10.16 -5.21
N THR A 55 -0.09 -10.68 -4.00
CA THR A 55 -1.08 -11.52 -3.30
C THR A 55 -2.28 -10.71 -2.82
N LEU A 56 -2.07 -9.49 -2.29
CA LEU A 56 -3.16 -8.59 -1.90
C LEU A 56 -4.02 -8.18 -3.08
N GLN A 57 -3.46 -8.00 -4.27
CA GLN A 57 -4.24 -7.73 -5.48
C GLN A 57 -5.17 -8.89 -5.80
N LEU A 58 -4.70 -10.14 -5.68
CA LEU A 58 -5.56 -11.29 -5.98
C LEU A 58 -6.72 -11.42 -4.99
N ILE A 59 -6.55 -10.92 -3.76
CA ILE A 59 -7.62 -10.82 -2.75
C ILE A 59 -8.57 -9.66 -3.07
N ALA A 60 -8.03 -8.54 -3.57
CA ALA A 60 -8.79 -7.35 -3.93
C ALA A 60 -9.49 -7.43 -5.30
N LEU A 61 -9.22 -8.46 -6.12
CA LEU A 61 -9.94 -8.74 -7.37
C LEU A 61 -11.41 -9.07 -7.05
N GLY A 62 -12.26 -8.05 -7.10
CA GLY A 62 -13.67 -8.13 -6.72
C GLY A 62 -14.12 -7.02 -5.77
N TRP A 63 -13.18 -6.22 -5.24
CA TRP A 63 -13.55 -4.95 -4.62
C TRP A 63 -13.78 -3.89 -5.67
N ALA A 64 -15.02 -3.42 -5.69
CA ALA A 64 -15.42 -2.21 -6.40
C ALA A 64 -16.27 -1.38 -5.43
N ASN A 65 -16.04 -0.08 -5.41
CA ASN A 65 -16.93 0.85 -4.75
C ASN A 65 -18.25 0.91 -5.54
N ILE A 66 -19.35 0.36 -5.01
CA ILE A 66 -20.66 0.35 -5.68
C ILE A 66 -21.65 1.14 -4.81
N GLY A 67 -21.98 2.37 -5.25
CA GLY A 67 -22.88 3.25 -4.52
C GLY A 67 -22.26 3.76 -3.21
N ALA A 68 -22.98 3.63 -2.09
CA ALA A 68 -22.46 4.01 -0.76
C ALA A 68 -21.68 2.87 -0.05
N ALA A 69 -21.56 1.69 -0.68
CA ALA A 69 -20.77 0.59 -0.15
C ALA A 69 -19.29 0.81 -0.53
N VAL A 70 -18.52 1.30 0.43
CA VAL A 70 -17.08 1.49 0.31
C VAL A 70 -16.38 0.15 0.51
N ALA A 71 -15.62 -0.27 -0.50
CA ALA A 71 -14.66 -1.37 -0.40
C ALA A 71 -13.59 -1.02 0.65
N PRO A 72 -13.24 -1.94 1.57
CA PRO A 72 -12.21 -1.64 2.54
C PRO A 72 -10.87 -1.20 1.93
N ASP A 73 -10.20 -0.28 2.61
CA ASP A 73 -9.00 0.38 2.15
C ASP A 73 -7.80 -0.58 1.96
N ALA A 74 -7.69 -1.16 0.75
CA ALA A 74 -6.53 -1.94 0.33
C ALA A 74 -5.20 -1.16 0.42
N ALA A 75 -5.26 0.17 0.25
CA ALA A 75 -4.13 1.09 0.43
C ALA A 75 -3.60 1.13 1.87
N LEU A 76 -4.48 1.15 2.88
CA LEU A 76 -4.04 1.16 4.29
C LEU A 76 -3.48 -0.22 4.70
N ALA A 77 -4.14 -1.30 4.27
CA ALA A 77 -3.72 -2.67 4.55
C ALA A 77 -2.36 -3.01 3.90
N SER A 78 -2.11 -2.52 2.70
CA SER A 78 -0.82 -2.66 1.99
C SER A 78 0.31 -1.89 2.68
N VAL A 79 0.04 -0.69 3.20
CA VAL A 79 1.03 0.08 3.99
C VAL A 79 1.40 -0.63 5.29
N ALA A 80 0.40 -1.07 6.06
CA ALA A 80 0.63 -1.74 7.34
C ALA A 80 1.38 -3.07 7.17
N SER A 81 1.00 -3.86 6.16
CA SER A 81 1.65 -5.15 5.85
C SER A 81 3.06 -4.98 5.30
N ALA A 82 3.33 -3.96 4.48
CA ALA A 82 4.67 -3.64 4.01
C ALA A 82 5.60 -3.23 5.17
N ILE A 83 5.13 -2.41 6.12
CA ILE A 83 5.92 -2.03 7.31
C ILE A 83 6.21 -3.26 8.21
N TYR A 84 5.22 -4.13 8.39
CA TYR A 84 5.39 -5.36 9.18
C TYR A 84 6.36 -6.34 8.50
N SER A 85 6.19 -6.57 7.20
CA SER A 85 7.07 -7.45 6.41
C SER A 85 8.49 -6.90 6.28
N SER A 86 8.66 -5.57 6.25
CA SER A 86 9.99 -4.93 6.23
C SER A 86 10.72 -5.03 7.57
N ASN A 87 10.02 -5.26 8.68
CA ASN A 87 10.63 -5.42 10.01
C ASN A 87 10.88 -6.88 10.40
N CYS A 88 10.28 -7.84 9.69
CA CYS A 88 10.34 -9.27 10.02
C CYS A 88 11.37 -10.06 9.17
N MET A 89 12.19 -9.38 8.37
CA MET A 89 13.36 -9.94 7.67
C MET A 89 14.65 -9.24 8.10
#